data_AF-Q02BM4-F1
#
_entry.id   AF-Q02BM4-F1
#
_cell.length_a   1.000
_cell.length_b   1.000
_cell.length_c   1.000
_cell.angle_alpha   90.00
_cell.angle_beta   90.00
_cell.angle_gamma   90.00
#
_symmetry.space_group_name_H-M   'P 1'
#
loop_
_entity.id
_entity.type
_entity.pdbx_description
1 polymer ?
#
loop_
_entity_poly.entity_id
_entity_poly.type
_entity_poly.pdbx_seq_one_letter_code
_entity_poly.pdbx_strand_id
1 'polypeptide(L)'
;MDAADAVQWQNWTSELGWRVIVPEGSPSPNIDTRVQALVGAVQAAIRTGAVDPARVYVAGRGDAAAAVFYTISRVPDLWAAGAAIGGSPKPALDTNRVFAANFTNVPVMWISTGDAKPLADKLTAAKLNLEWQPVSGGANAAGVIQWLAQHKRDPFPMSIDCETNSPTFSSCYWIQMTKFDPAERNDVLESTRVAGGSGAALDLGGFAFKTDEPGPGVLVTALPKDYSGPLKVNDRLVALDGKPIADPRQYADWLDKTTEEKPVTVTVQRGKDRNRVETRVVLPRREGGVSARVEAQYLPADKEIQIVSRTVTEMRVTVPPHWVPGTLLWNGLTLENLTEPGCWVLSMQKEILHAEKCK
;
A
#
# COMPACT_ATOMS: atom_id res chain seq x y z
N MET A 1 -3.12 1.71 12.77
CA MET A 1 -2.40 0.47 13.12
C MET A 1 -2.92 0.09 14.49
N ASP A 2 -3.22 -1.19 14.70
CA ASP A 2 -4.03 -1.64 15.83
C ASP A 2 -3.53 -1.07 17.17
N ALA A 3 -4.41 -0.41 17.92
CA ALA A 3 -4.06 0.18 19.22
C ALA A 3 -3.63 -0.91 20.22
N ALA A 4 -4.09 -2.15 20.03
CA ALA A 4 -3.66 -3.30 20.83
C ALA A 4 -2.17 -3.64 20.63
N ASP A 5 -1.60 -3.37 19.45
CA ASP A 5 -0.19 -3.64 19.15
C ASP A 5 0.75 -2.54 19.69
N ALA A 6 0.23 -1.36 20.04
CA ALA A 6 1.03 -0.20 20.45
C ALA A 6 1.89 -0.49 21.68
N VAL A 7 1.36 -1.24 22.65
CA VAL A 7 2.07 -1.62 23.89
C VAL A 7 3.33 -2.44 23.56
N GLN A 8 3.23 -3.37 22.61
CA GLN A 8 4.36 -4.21 22.23
C GLN A 8 5.47 -3.39 21.58
N TRP A 9 5.12 -2.48 20.67
CA TRP A 9 6.08 -1.58 20.04
C TRP A 9 6.70 -0.61 21.05
N GLN A 10 5.91 -0.15 22.03
CA GLN A 10 6.41 0.73 23.08
C GLN A 10 7.45 0.00 23.95
N ASN A 11 7.19 -1.26 24.30
CA ASN A 11 8.12 -2.08 25.06
C ASN A 11 9.45 -2.25 24.31
N TRP A 12 9.41 -2.56 23.01
CA TRP A 12 10.60 -2.77 22.18
C TRP A 12 11.44 -1.52 21.93
N THR A 13 10.86 -0.34 22.11
CA THR A 13 11.50 0.92 21.71
C THR A 13 11.73 1.91 22.86
N SER A 14 11.22 1.59 24.06
CA SER A 14 11.32 2.44 25.25
C SER A 14 12.76 2.81 25.62
N GLU A 15 13.68 1.83 25.65
CA GLU A 15 15.10 2.06 25.98
C GLU A 15 15.84 2.91 24.94
N LEU A 16 15.33 2.97 23.71
CA LEU A 16 15.90 3.78 22.62
C LEU A 16 15.32 5.20 22.60
N GLY A 17 14.37 5.51 23.49
CA GLY A 17 13.70 6.80 23.55
C GLY A 17 12.78 7.07 22.36
N TRP A 18 12.37 6.04 21.62
CA TRP A 18 11.42 6.27 20.51
C TRP A 18 10.01 6.46 21.06
N ARG A 19 9.23 7.22 20.31
CA ARG A 19 7.83 7.48 20.60
C ARG A 19 6.95 6.63 19.69
N VAL A 20 6.07 5.83 20.28
CA VAL A 20 5.00 5.16 19.53
C VAL A 20 3.84 6.13 19.33
N ILE A 21 3.41 6.28 18.08
CA ILE A 21 2.28 7.13 17.70
C ILE A 21 1.16 6.24 17.16
N VAL A 22 -0.03 6.38 17.74
CA VAL A 22 -1.26 5.79 17.23
C VAL A 22 -2.29 6.91 17.01
N PRO A 23 -3.14 6.82 15.96
CA PRO A 23 -4.23 7.78 15.79
C PRO A 23 -5.22 7.67 16.95
N GLU A 24 -5.75 8.81 17.39
CA GLU A 24 -6.80 8.85 18.41
C GLU A 24 -8.16 8.38 17.86
N GLY A 25 -8.99 7.82 18.73
CA GLY A 25 -10.37 7.43 18.42
C GLY A 25 -10.54 6.04 17.79
N SER A 26 -11.80 5.68 17.52
CA SER A 26 -12.13 4.39 16.92
C SER A 26 -11.70 4.35 15.44
N PRO A 27 -11.11 3.23 14.97
CA PRO A 27 -10.69 3.13 13.57
C PRO A 27 -11.87 3.28 12.61
N SER A 28 -11.76 4.20 11.66
CA SER A 28 -12.72 4.31 10.55
C SER A 28 -12.77 3.00 9.74
N PRO A 29 -13.94 2.57 9.25
CA PRO A 29 -14.03 1.45 8.31
C PRO A 29 -13.32 1.77 6.98
N ASN A 30 -13.16 3.05 6.64
CA ASN A 30 -12.42 3.49 5.45
C ASN A 30 -10.91 3.54 5.74
N ILE A 31 -10.13 2.74 5.00
CA ILE A 31 -8.69 2.65 5.16
C ILE A 31 -7.95 3.96 4.84
N ASP A 32 -8.40 4.76 3.86
CA ASP A 32 -7.78 6.04 3.54
C ASP A 32 -7.94 7.04 4.69
N THR A 33 -9.12 7.08 5.31
CA THR A 33 -9.36 7.90 6.51
C THR A 33 -8.44 7.49 7.66
N ARG A 34 -8.18 6.18 7.84
CA ARG A 34 -7.21 5.70 8.84
C ARG A 34 -5.78 6.16 8.54
N VAL A 35 -5.37 6.16 7.27
CA VAL A 35 -4.06 6.69 6.85
C VAL A 35 -3.97 8.18 7.13
N GLN A 36 -4.98 8.97 6.76
CA GLN A 36 -5.00 10.41 7.02
C GLN A 36 -4.91 10.74 8.52
N ALA A 37 -5.61 9.98 9.37
CA ALA A 37 -5.54 10.16 10.82
C ALA A 37 -4.13 9.87 11.36
N LEU A 38 -3.46 8.81 10.86
CA LEU A 38 -2.08 8.50 11.22
C LEU A 38 -1.11 9.60 10.78
N VAL A 39 -1.24 10.07 9.53
CA VAL A 39 -0.43 11.16 8.99
C VAL A 39 -0.60 12.42 9.82
N GLY A 40 -1.84 12.78 10.16
CA GLY A 40 -2.14 13.94 11.00
C GLY A 40 -1.49 13.85 12.38
N ALA A 41 -1.53 12.68 13.03
CA ALA A 41 -0.90 12.45 14.32
C ALA A 41 0.64 12.58 14.25
N VAL A 42 1.27 12.00 13.22
CA VAL A 42 2.72 12.10 13.00
C VAL A 42 3.12 13.55 12.70
N GLN A 43 2.42 14.23 11.79
CA GLN A 43 2.70 15.63 11.46
C GLN A 43 2.53 16.56 12.65
N ALA A 44 1.54 16.31 13.52
CA ALA A 44 1.39 17.06 14.77
C ALA A 44 2.61 16.88 15.68
N ALA A 45 3.11 15.65 15.86
CA ALA A 45 4.28 15.38 16.67
C ALA A 45 5.58 15.99 16.09
N ILE A 46 5.71 16.01 14.75
CA ILE A 46 6.81 16.71 14.07
C ILE A 46 6.73 18.22 14.33
N ARG A 47 5.54 18.84 14.17
CA ARG A 47 5.35 20.28 14.36
C ARG A 47 5.65 20.75 15.78
N THR A 48 5.39 19.92 16.80
CA THR A 48 5.73 20.26 18.19
C THR A 48 7.21 20.04 18.51
N GLY A 49 8.03 19.61 17.54
CA GLY A 49 9.43 19.24 17.76
C GLY A 49 9.63 17.97 18.56
N ALA A 50 8.58 17.16 18.75
CA ALA A 50 8.63 15.96 19.57
C ALA A 50 9.13 14.72 18.80
N VAL A 51 9.23 14.82 17.47
CA VAL A 51 9.69 13.75 16.57
C VAL A 51 10.60 14.34 15.50
N ASP A 52 11.71 13.64 15.23
CA ASP A 52 12.59 13.94 14.10
C ASP A 52 11.91 13.52 12.78
N PRO A 53 11.61 14.45 11.84
CA PRO A 53 10.95 14.14 10.57
C PRO A 53 11.80 13.27 9.63
N ALA A 54 13.08 13.05 9.92
CA ALA A 54 13.93 12.14 9.17
C ALA A 54 13.92 10.70 9.72
N ARG A 55 13.32 10.46 10.90
CA ARG A 55 13.31 9.17 11.61
C ARG A 55 11.90 8.78 12.02
N VAL A 56 11.00 8.76 11.04
CA VAL A 56 9.62 8.30 11.20
C VAL A 56 9.49 6.93 10.55
N TYR A 57 9.05 5.94 11.31
CA TYR A 57 8.88 4.56 10.83
C TYR A 57 7.42 4.15 10.92
N VAL A 58 7.00 3.23 10.05
CA VAL A 58 5.66 2.63 10.09
C VAL A 58 5.77 1.13 10.32
N ALA A 59 5.06 0.60 11.31
CA ALA A 59 5.24 -0.77 11.74
C ALA A 59 3.92 -1.46 12.12
N GLY A 60 3.78 -2.74 11.77
CA GLY A 60 2.56 -3.51 12.02
C GLY A 60 2.85 -4.99 12.19
N ARG A 61 2.04 -5.69 12.99
CA ARG A 61 2.14 -7.14 13.18
C ARG A 61 0.84 -7.84 12.86
N GLY A 62 0.91 -9.12 12.49
CA GLY A 62 -0.25 -9.93 12.17
C GLY A 62 -1.16 -9.25 11.14
N ASP A 63 -2.43 -9.06 11.47
CA ASP A 63 -3.41 -8.43 10.57
C ASP A 63 -3.06 -6.98 10.19
N ALA A 64 -2.25 -6.29 11.00
CA ALA A 64 -1.78 -4.94 10.69
C ALA A 64 -0.63 -4.91 9.67
N ALA A 65 -0.06 -6.05 9.27
CA ALA A 65 1.01 -6.11 8.27
C ALA A 65 0.60 -5.43 6.95
N ALA A 66 -0.63 -5.69 6.46
CA ALA A 66 -1.15 -5.06 5.26
C ALA A 66 -1.19 -3.52 5.36
N ALA A 67 -1.48 -2.98 6.55
CA ALA A 67 -1.57 -1.54 6.75
C ALA A 67 -0.22 -0.83 6.55
N VAL A 68 0.91 -1.50 6.80
CA VAL A 68 2.27 -0.97 6.53
C VAL A 68 2.43 -0.68 5.04
N PHE A 69 2.21 -1.69 4.20
CA PHE A 69 2.30 -1.56 2.74
C PHE A 69 1.31 -0.53 2.20
N TYR A 70 0.06 -0.56 2.68
CA TYR A 70 -0.93 0.40 2.25
C TYR A 70 -0.50 1.83 2.57
N THR A 71 -0.10 2.09 3.82
CA THR A 71 0.24 3.44 4.30
C THR A 71 1.45 4.01 3.56
N ILE A 72 2.51 3.23 3.35
CA ILE A 72 3.69 3.66 2.58
C ILE A 72 3.28 4.00 1.15
N SER A 73 2.47 3.15 0.53
CA SER A 73 2.01 3.41 -0.82
C SER A 73 1.06 4.61 -0.93
N ARG A 74 0.48 5.11 0.16
CA ARG A 74 -0.31 6.35 0.13
C ARG A 74 0.52 7.60 0.42
N VAL A 75 1.55 7.48 1.25
CA VAL A 75 2.32 8.63 1.74
C VAL A 75 3.80 8.27 1.75
N PRO A 76 4.43 8.10 0.58
CA PRO A 76 5.81 7.61 0.49
C PRO A 76 6.82 8.59 1.10
N ASP A 77 6.46 9.87 1.16
CA ASP A 77 7.33 10.95 1.55
C ASP A 77 7.42 11.19 3.07
N LEU A 78 6.68 10.44 3.89
CA LEU A 78 6.68 10.61 5.34
C LEU A 78 7.62 9.63 6.06
N TRP A 79 7.84 8.46 5.49
CA TRP A 79 8.48 7.33 6.19
C TRP A 79 9.96 7.20 5.81
N ALA A 80 10.78 6.85 6.80
CA ALA A 80 12.17 6.45 6.59
C ALA A 80 12.29 4.96 6.23
N ALA A 81 11.45 4.11 6.83
CA ALA A 81 11.33 2.68 6.54
C ALA A 81 10.03 2.10 7.12
N GLY A 82 9.67 0.89 6.67
CA GLY A 82 8.54 0.11 7.17
C GLY A 82 8.93 -1.26 7.71
N ALA A 83 8.21 -1.75 8.73
CA ALA A 83 8.37 -3.11 9.26
C ALA A 83 7.04 -3.84 9.41
N ALA A 84 6.89 -4.97 8.73
CA ALA A 84 5.74 -5.86 8.85
C ALA A 84 6.17 -7.21 9.45
N ILE A 85 5.56 -7.64 10.55
CA ILE A 85 5.90 -8.90 11.23
C ILE A 85 4.69 -9.84 11.25
N GLY A 86 4.85 -11.01 10.64
CA GLY A 86 3.77 -11.95 10.38
C GLY A 86 2.77 -11.39 9.34
N GLY A 87 1.56 -11.94 9.37
CA GLY A 87 0.47 -11.50 8.49
C GLY A 87 0.80 -11.61 7.01
N SER A 88 0.06 -10.84 6.20
CA SER A 88 0.22 -10.80 4.75
C SER A 88 -0.03 -9.39 4.21
N PRO A 89 0.72 -8.92 3.19
CA PRO A 89 0.42 -7.69 2.46
C PRO A 89 -0.79 -7.83 1.54
N LYS A 90 -1.27 -9.05 1.29
CA LYS A 90 -2.35 -9.35 0.34
C LYS A 90 -3.59 -8.46 0.50
N PRO A 91 -4.14 -8.21 1.71
CA PRO A 91 -5.28 -7.32 1.87
C PRO A 91 -5.03 -5.89 1.36
N ALA A 92 -3.79 -5.39 1.41
CA ALA A 92 -3.44 -4.09 0.83
C ALA A 92 -3.37 -4.18 -0.70
N LEU A 93 -2.77 -5.23 -1.26
CA LEU A 93 -2.70 -5.44 -2.70
C LEU A 93 -4.10 -5.56 -3.33
N ASP A 94 -5.01 -6.24 -2.64
CA ASP A 94 -6.39 -6.45 -3.11
C ASP A 94 -7.20 -5.14 -3.21
N THR A 95 -6.73 -4.05 -2.59
CA THR A 95 -7.31 -2.71 -2.76
C THR A 95 -6.97 -2.07 -4.12
N ASN A 96 -5.99 -2.59 -4.86
CA ASN A 96 -5.42 -1.98 -6.07
C ASN A 96 -4.82 -0.57 -5.86
N ARG A 97 -4.42 -0.25 -4.62
CA ARG A 97 -3.81 1.04 -4.26
C ARG A 97 -2.37 0.91 -3.77
N VAL A 98 -1.75 -0.24 -4.02
CA VAL A 98 -0.32 -0.44 -3.79
C VAL A 98 0.42 -0.27 -5.12
N PHE A 99 1.25 0.76 -5.18
CA PHE A 99 2.09 1.13 -6.31
C PHE A 99 3.56 0.95 -5.92
N ALA A 100 4.32 0.22 -6.74
CA ALA A 100 5.73 -0.08 -6.45
C ALA A 100 6.61 1.17 -6.44
N ALA A 101 6.31 2.16 -7.30
CA ALA A 101 6.99 3.46 -7.35
C ALA A 101 7.16 4.08 -5.96
N ASN A 102 6.10 4.04 -5.15
CA ASN A 102 6.03 4.66 -3.82
C ASN A 102 6.96 4.00 -2.78
N PHE A 103 7.61 2.88 -3.11
CA PHE A 103 8.56 2.21 -2.23
C PHE A 103 10.02 2.49 -2.62
N THR A 104 10.29 3.19 -3.73
CA THR A 104 11.64 3.46 -4.23
C THR A 104 12.57 3.97 -3.12
N ASN A 105 12.10 4.95 -2.34
CA ASN A 105 12.86 5.58 -1.26
C ASN A 105 12.42 5.14 0.15
N VAL A 106 11.54 4.14 0.26
CA VAL A 106 11.05 3.62 1.54
C VAL A 106 11.20 2.10 1.58
N PRO A 107 12.31 1.58 2.14
CA PRO A 107 12.50 0.15 2.28
C PRO A 107 11.52 -0.44 3.29
N VAL A 108 11.09 -1.67 3.03
CA VAL A 108 10.18 -2.43 3.91
C VAL A 108 10.79 -3.77 4.27
N MET A 109 10.96 -4.01 5.56
CA MET A 109 11.25 -5.34 6.09
C MET A 109 9.93 -6.08 6.29
N TRP A 110 9.80 -7.28 5.70
CA TRP A 110 8.67 -8.17 5.94
C TRP A 110 9.13 -9.53 6.43
N ILE A 111 8.84 -9.82 7.69
CA ILE A 111 9.13 -11.10 8.32
C ILE A 111 7.87 -11.95 8.31
N SER A 112 7.87 -13.11 7.69
CA SER A 112 6.68 -13.97 7.64
C SER A 112 7.00 -15.46 7.58
N THR A 113 5.99 -16.32 7.57
CA THR A 113 6.17 -17.76 7.38
C THR A 113 6.72 -18.08 5.98
N GLY A 114 7.37 -19.24 5.84
CA GLY A 114 8.05 -19.62 4.58
C GLY A 114 7.11 -19.81 3.38
N ASP A 115 5.83 -20.12 3.62
CA ASP A 115 4.79 -20.20 2.59
C ASP A 115 4.45 -18.85 1.94
N ALA A 116 4.91 -17.74 2.52
CA ALA A 116 4.78 -16.41 1.94
C ALA A 116 5.81 -16.10 0.83
N LYS A 117 6.84 -16.94 0.64
CA LYS A 117 7.91 -16.72 -0.33
C LYS A 117 7.42 -16.40 -1.76
N PRO A 118 6.42 -17.11 -2.34
CA PRO A 118 5.92 -16.78 -3.67
C PRO A 118 5.35 -15.35 -3.77
N LEU A 119 4.70 -14.88 -2.69
CA LEU A 119 4.19 -13.52 -2.64
C LEU A 119 5.33 -12.50 -2.50
N ALA A 120 6.34 -12.80 -1.69
CA ALA A 120 7.55 -11.96 -1.60
C ALA A 120 8.26 -11.85 -2.96
N ASP A 121 8.45 -12.97 -3.65
CA ASP A 121 9.08 -13.00 -4.99
C ASP A 121 8.27 -12.17 -6.00
N LYS A 122 6.93 -12.22 -5.94
CA LYS A 122 6.05 -11.36 -6.76
C LYS A 122 6.27 -9.87 -6.46
N LEU A 123 6.37 -9.49 -5.19
CA LEU A 123 6.59 -8.09 -4.80
C LEU A 123 7.97 -7.59 -5.23
N THR A 124 9.01 -8.42 -5.08
CA THR A 124 10.36 -8.13 -5.57
C THR A 124 10.39 -8.01 -7.09
N ALA A 125 9.72 -8.90 -7.82
CA ALA A 125 9.59 -8.82 -9.28
C ALA A 125 8.84 -7.55 -9.73
N ALA A 126 7.89 -7.06 -8.92
CA ALA A 126 7.24 -5.77 -9.13
C ALA A 126 8.11 -4.56 -8.72
N LYS A 127 9.37 -4.78 -8.34
CA LYS A 127 10.35 -3.77 -7.92
C LYS A 127 10.01 -3.03 -6.62
N LEU A 128 9.26 -3.66 -5.70
CA LEU A 128 9.16 -3.10 -4.35
C LEU A 128 10.53 -3.17 -3.67
N ASN A 129 10.87 -2.10 -2.94
CA ASN A 129 12.01 -2.08 -2.03
C ASN A 129 11.70 -2.92 -0.78
N LEU A 130 11.76 -4.25 -0.95
CA LEU A 130 11.31 -5.24 0.03
C LEU A 130 12.48 -6.12 0.47
N GLU A 131 12.69 -6.18 1.78
CA GLU A 131 13.54 -7.16 2.44
C GLU A 131 12.65 -8.22 3.12
N TRP A 132 12.44 -9.34 2.43
CA TRP A 132 11.69 -10.46 2.99
C TRP A 132 12.59 -11.43 3.76
N GLN A 133 12.13 -11.86 4.93
CA GLN A 133 12.82 -12.86 5.75
C GLN A 133 11.83 -13.88 6.33
N PRO A 134 12.16 -15.18 6.34
CA PRO A 134 11.33 -16.16 7.03
C PRO A 134 11.44 -16.00 8.55
N VAL A 135 10.35 -16.22 9.29
CA VAL A 135 10.33 -16.20 10.78
C VAL A 135 11.37 -17.17 11.37
N SER A 136 11.59 -18.32 10.73
CA SER A 136 12.61 -19.29 11.12
C SER A 136 14.05 -18.79 10.99
N GLY A 137 14.27 -17.63 10.35
CA GLY A 137 15.57 -16.98 10.20
C GLY A 137 16.09 -16.27 11.45
N GLY A 138 15.40 -16.38 12.60
CA GLY A 138 15.86 -15.79 13.87
C GLY A 138 15.51 -14.31 14.05
N ALA A 139 14.55 -13.80 13.27
CA ALA A 139 14.08 -12.43 13.41
C ALA A 139 13.50 -12.19 14.81
N ASN A 140 14.16 -11.33 15.57
CA ASN A 140 13.74 -10.92 16.91
C ASN A 140 13.48 -9.40 16.93
N ALA A 141 12.80 -8.93 17.97
CA ALA A 141 12.44 -7.52 18.13
C ALA A 141 13.64 -6.58 17.98
N ALA A 142 14.77 -6.92 18.63
CA ALA A 142 15.98 -6.10 18.59
C ALA A 142 16.53 -5.94 17.16
N GLY A 143 16.54 -7.02 16.37
CA GLY A 143 16.96 -6.99 14.97
C GLY A 143 16.08 -6.08 14.10
N VAL A 144 14.76 -6.15 14.28
CA VAL A 144 13.82 -5.27 13.55
C VAL A 144 14.06 -3.80 13.89
N ILE A 145 14.19 -3.49 15.18
CA ILE A 145 14.39 -2.11 15.63
C ILE A 145 15.77 -1.58 15.19
N GLN A 146 16.81 -2.41 15.25
CA GLN A 146 18.15 -2.07 14.75
C GLN A 146 18.12 -1.79 13.24
N TRP A 147 17.42 -2.62 12.47
CA TRP A 147 17.27 -2.40 11.02
C TRP A 147 16.53 -1.09 10.72
N LEU A 148 15.43 -0.80 11.42
CA LEU A 148 14.72 0.47 11.28
C LEU A 148 15.66 1.66 11.61
N ALA A 149 16.44 1.57 12.68
CA ALA A 149 17.34 2.64 13.13
C ALA A 149 18.45 2.99 12.13
N GLN A 150 18.81 2.08 11.21
CA GLN A 150 19.78 2.31 10.16
C GLN A 150 19.24 3.20 9.04
N HIS A 151 17.91 3.33 8.94
CA HIS A 151 17.26 4.10 7.89
C HIS A 151 16.94 5.51 8.34
N LYS A 152 17.22 6.47 7.46
CA LYS A 152 16.89 7.88 7.62
C LYS A 152 16.28 8.39 6.32
N ARG A 153 15.15 9.08 6.44
CA ARG A 153 14.50 9.74 5.30
C ARG A 153 15.32 10.97 4.89
N ASP A 154 15.64 11.04 3.60
CA ASP A 154 16.06 12.28 2.96
C ASP A 154 14.81 13.09 2.56
N PRO A 155 14.64 14.34 2.99
CA PRO A 155 13.55 15.19 2.49
C PRO A 155 13.73 15.60 1.02
N PHE A 156 14.97 15.61 0.50
CA PHE A 156 15.30 15.99 -0.88
C PHE A 156 16.12 14.89 -1.57
N PRO A 157 15.60 13.66 -1.69
CA PRO A 157 16.33 12.59 -2.36
C PRO A 157 16.57 12.97 -3.82
N MET A 158 17.71 12.53 -4.34
CA MET A 158 18.18 12.80 -5.69
C MET A 158 17.22 12.32 -6.78
N SER A 159 16.44 11.28 -6.50
CA SER A 159 15.44 10.72 -7.41
C SER A 159 14.19 10.35 -6.63
N ILE A 160 13.03 10.56 -7.24
CA ILE A 160 11.72 10.21 -6.70
C ILE A 160 10.87 9.57 -7.79
N ASP A 161 10.02 8.64 -7.39
CA ASP A 161 9.00 8.05 -8.23
C ASP A 161 7.77 7.84 -7.36
N CYS A 162 6.65 8.46 -7.71
CA CYS A 162 5.41 8.26 -6.98
C CYS A 162 4.20 8.18 -7.89
N GLU A 163 3.26 7.33 -7.50
CA GLU A 163 2.01 7.11 -8.18
C GLU A 163 0.83 7.16 -7.21
N THR A 164 -0.24 7.83 -7.60
CA THR A 164 -1.45 7.95 -6.81
C THR A 164 -2.69 7.94 -7.68
N ASN A 165 -3.78 7.40 -7.15
CA ASN A 165 -5.11 7.51 -7.74
C ASN A 165 -6.03 8.45 -6.95
N SER A 166 -5.46 9.24 -6.03
CA SER A 166 -6.23 10.14 -5.18
C SER A 166 -5.47 11.45 -4.96
N PRO A 167 -6.09 12.61 -5.25
CA PRO A 167 -5.51 13.92 -4.96
C PRO A 167 -5.22 14.14 -3.47
N THR A 168 -5.88 13.39 -2.57
CA THR A 168 -5.61 13.43 -1.13
C THR A 168 -4.21 12.92 -0.77
N PHE A 169 -3.62 12.08 -1.62
CA PHE A 169 -2.35 11.39 -1.41
C PHE A 169 -1.39 11.75 -2.54
N SER A 170 -1.14 13.05 -2.72
CA SER A 170 -0.45 13.58 -3.89
C SER A 170 0.97 14.08 -3.66
N SER A 171 1.42 14.05 -2.41
CA SER A 171 2.79 14.42 -2.06
C SER A 171 3.77 13.30 -2.39
N CYS A 172 4.90 13.70 -2.95
CA CYS A 172 6.04 12.88 -3.35
C CYS A 172 7.32 13.65 -3.06
N TYR A 173 7.72 13.69 -1.78
CA TYR A 173 8.89 14.40 -1.29
C TYR A 173 8.86 15.89 -1.66
N TRP A 174 9.69 16.29 -2.60
CA TRP A 174 9.80 17.67 -3.08
C TRP A 174 8.84 17.99 -4.23
N ILE A 175 7.97 17.05 -4.65
CA ILE A 175 6.87 17.29 -5.57
C ILE A 175 5.52 17.08 -4.88
N GLN A 176 4.54 17.93 -5.17
CA GLN A 176 3.14 17.70 -4.84
C GLN A 176 2.29 17.84 -6.09
N MET A 177 1.66 16.75 -6.54
CA MET A 177 0.77 16.81 -7.70
C MET A 177 -0.57 17.45 -7.28
N THR A 178 -1.04 18.50 -7.96
CA THR A 178 -2.21 19.28 -7.51
C THR A 178 -3.42 19.13 -8.42
N LYS A 179 -3.24 18.87 -9.71
CA LYS A 179 -4.34 18.59 -10.66
C LYS A 179 -4.02 17.41 -11.57
N PHE A 180 -5.04 16.58 -11.78
CA PHE A 180 -4.96 15.41 -12.66
C PHE A 180 -5.97 15.56 -13.79
N ASP A 181 -5.56 15.19 -15.00
CA ASP A 181 -6.45 15.01 -16.14
C ASP A 181 -6.22 13.62 -16.77
N PRO A 182 -7.19 12.70 -16.65
CA PRO A 182 -7.15 11.41 -17.33
C PRO A 182 -7.02 11.44 -18.85
N ALA A 183 -7.39 12.55 -19.51
CA ALA A 183 -7.24 12.72 -20.95
C ALA A 183 -5.76 12.99 -21.33
N GLU A 184 -4.99 13.60 -20.42
CA GLU A 184 -3.58 13.94 -20.60
C GLU A 184 -2.66 12.77 -20.22
N ARG A 185 -3.00 11.58 -20.71
CA ARG A 185 -2.15 10.39 -20.50
C ARG A 185 -0.87 10.50 -21.30
N ASN A 186 0.24 10.42 -20.59
CA ASN A 186 1.55 10.21 -21.17
C ASN A 186 1.87 8.71 -21.13
N ASP A 187 2.15 8.12 -22.29
CA ASP A 187 2.44 6.68 -22.43
C ASP A 187 3.86 6.30 -21.96
N VAL A 188 4.73 7.29 -21.67
CA VAL A 188 6.11 7.05 -21.21
C VAL A 188 6.17 6.43 -19.81
N LEU A 189 5.20 6.74 -18.93
CA LEU A 189 5.15 6.18 -17.57
C LEU A 189 4.01 5.16 -17.43
N GLU A 190 4.37 3.89 -17.50
CA GLU A 190 3.45 2.80 -17.16
C GLU A 190 3.03 2.86 -15.68
N SER A 191 1.88 2.28 -15.36
CA SER A 191 1.44 2.17 -13.97
C SER A 191 2.29 1.11 -13.27
N THR A 192 2.76 1.44 -12.07
CA THR A 192 3.51 0.54 -11.17
C THR A 192 2.60 -0.17 -10.18
N ARG A 193 1.29 -0.14 -10.42
CA ARG A 193 0.30 -0.81 -9.57
C ARG A 193 0.62 -2.29 -9.47
N VAL A 194 0.83 -2.75 -8.24
CA VAL A 194 0.99 -4.18 -7.96
C VAL A 194 -0.39 -4.82 -7.99
N ALA A 195 -0.59 -5.73 -8.93
CA ALA A 195 -1.85 -6.46 -9.02
C ALA A 195 -2.10 -7.25 -7.73
N GLY A 196 -3.29 -7.09 -7.14
CA GLY A 196 -3.78 -7.97 -6.08
C GLY A 196 -4.03 -9.39 -6.57
N GLY A 197 -4.70 -10.17 -5.73
CA GLY A 197 -5.37 -11.41 -6.14
C GLY A 197 -6.47 -11.16 -7.17
N SER A 198 -7.30 -12.14 -7.54
CA SER A 198 -8.54 -11.85 -8.27
C SER A 198 -9.58 -11.13 -7.40
N GLY A 199 -9.50 -11.34 -6.09
CA GLY A 199 -10.53 -10.93 -5.13
C GLY A 199 -11.85 -11.69 -5.31
N ALA A 200 -11.85 -12.77 -6.10
CA ALA A 200 -13.04 -13.55 -6.38
C ALA A 200 -13.66 -14.10 -5.09
N ALA A 201 -14.98 -14.09 -5.04
CA ALA A 201 -15.74 -14.65 -3.94
C ALA A 201 -16.91 -15.45 -4.49
N LEU A 202 -17.48 -16.31 -3.66
CA LEU A 202 -18.77 -16.91 -3.96
C LEU A 202 -19.88 -15.96 -3.56
N ASP A 203 -20.91 -15.84 -4.40
CA ASP A 203 -22.10 -15.04 -4.13
C ASP A 203 -23.03 -15.75 -3.13
N LEU A 204 -22.53 -15.85 -1.89
CA LEU A 204 -23.19 -16.50 -0.76
C LEU A 204 -23.49 -15.50 0.37
N GLY A 205 -23.36 -14.19 0.12
CA GLY A 205 -23.63 -13.14 1.12
C GLY A 205 -22.50 -12.83 2.10
N GLY A 206 -21.26 -13.26 1.81
CA GLY A 206 -20.08 -13.07 2.67
C GLY A 206 -20.13 -13.91 3.96
N PHE A 207 -19.00 -14.53 4.32
CA PHE A 207 -18.88 -15.31 5.54
C PHE A 207 -17.44 -15.33 6.03
N ALA A 208 -17.24 -15.51 7.33
CA ALA A 208 -15.93 -15.67 7.91
C ALA A 208 -15.53 -17.16 7.97
N PHE A 209 -14.26 -17.41 7.75
CA PHE A 209 -13.61 -18.70 7.99
C PHE A 209 -12.17 -18.46 8.40
N LYS A 210 -11.53 -19.47 8.98
CA LYS A 210 -10.11 -19.43 9.32
C LYS A 210 -9.31 -20.22 8.30
N THR A 211 -8.27 -19.61 7.74
CA THR A 211 -7.43 -20.22 6.69
C THR A 211 -6.51 -21.32 7.23
N ASP A 212 -6.27 -21.35 8.53
CA ASP A 212 -5.40 -22.32 9.22
C ASP A 212 -6.15 -23.48 9.88
N GLU A 213 -7.49 -23.51 9.79
CA GLU A 213 -8.28 -24.64 10.28
C GLU A 213 -7.98 -25.92 9.47
N PRO A 214 -7.92 -27.08 10.13
CA PRO A 214 -7.71 -28.35 9.44
C PRO A 214 -8.91 -28.72 8.55
N GLY A 215 -8.57 -29.38 7.43
CA GLY A 215 -9.53 -29.94 6.49
C GLY A 215 -10.24 -31.22 6.96
N PRO A 216 -11.17 -31.77 6.16
CA PRO A 216 -11.55 -31.29 4.83
C PRO A 216 -12.50 -30.08 4.85
N GLY A 217 -12.48 -29.27 3.81
CA GLY A 217 -13.43 -28.19 3.58
C GLY A 217 -13.23 -26.92 4.40
N VAL A 218 -14.14 -25.96 4.22
CA VAL A 218 -14.12 -24.63 4.84
C VAL A 218 -15.22 -24.51 5.88
N LEU A 219 -14.85 -24.30 7.14
CA LEU A 219 -15.81 -24.08 8.22
C LEU A 219 -16.30 -22.63 8.23
N VAL A 220 -17.62 -22.44 8.19
CA VAL A 220 -18.26 -21.13 8.40
C VAL A 220 -18.23 -20.79 9.88
N THR A 221 -17.36 -19.86 10.27
CA THR A 221 -17.17 -19.45 11.67
C THR A 221 -18.05 -18.28 12.08
N ALA A 222 -18.40 -17.40 11.15
CA ALA A 222 -19.34 -16.31 11.39
C ALA A 222 -20.04 -15.85 10.12
N LEU A 223 -21.19 -15.21 10.32
CA LEU A 223 -22.01 -14.60 9.27
C LEU A 223 -22.30 -13.13 9.64
N PRO A 224 -22.51 -12.24 8.66
CA PRO A 224 -22.99 -10.87 8.90
C PRO A 224 -24.26 -10.83 9.76
N LYS A 225 -24.46 -9.74 10.51
CA LYS A 225 -25.62 -9.57 11.41
C LYS A 225 -26.97 -9.69 10.68
N ASP A 226 -27.06 -9.14 9.47
CA ASP A 226 -28.26 -9.14 8.64
C ASP A 226 -28.16 -10.15 7.48
N TYR A 227 -27.45 -11.27 7.72
CA TYR A 227 -27.23 -12.28 6.71
C TYR A 227 -28.52 -13.00 6.32
N SER A 228 -28.87 -12.97 5.03
CA SER A 228 -30.03 -13.63 4.45
C SER A 228 -29.67 -14.69 3.41
N GLY A 229 -28.41 -15.12 3.37
CA GLY A 229 -27.91 -16.11 2.42
C GLY A 229 -28.17 -17.57 2.85
N PRO A 230 -27.69 -18.55 2.06
CA PRO A 230 -28.00 -19.97 2.25
C PRO A 230 -27.20 -20.67 3.37
N LEU A 231 -26.13 -20.04 3.87
CA LEU A 231 -25.23 -20.63 4.88
C LEU A 231 -25.75 -20.46 6.30
N LYS A 232 -25.29 -21.33 7.20
CA LYS A 232 -25.44 -21.22 8.65
C LYS A 232 -24.08 -21.31 9.31
N VAL A 233 -23.95 -20.73 10.50
CA VAL A 233 -22.76 -20.93 11.34
C VAL A 233 -22.57 -22.43 11.57
N ASN A 234 -21.33 -22.90 11.49
CA ASN A 234 -20.91 -24.31 11.51
C ASN A 234 -21.23 -25.15 10.26
N ASP A 235 -21.77 -24.55 9.21
CA ASP A 235 -21.76 -25.21 7.90
C ASP A 235 -20.31 -25.41 7.42
N ARG A 236 -20.08 -26.48 6.66
CA ARG A 236 -18.76 -26.77 6.07
C ARG A 236 -18.85 -26.91 4.56
N LEU A 237 -18.17 -26.05 3.82
CA LEU A 237 -18.08 -26.15 2.36
C LEU A 237 -17.06 -27.25 2.02
N VAL A 238 -17.52 -28.38 1.49
CA VAL A 238 -16.68 -29.58 1.29
C VAL A 238 -16.30 -29.81 -0.17
N ALA A 239 -16.99 -29.19 -1.12
CA ALA A 239 -16.65 -29.25 -2.54
C ALA A 239 -17.10 -27.99 -3.29
N LEU A 240 -16.36 -27.62 -4.34
CA LEU A 240 -16.70 -26.57 -5.30
C LEU A 240 -16.68 -27.18 -6.71
N ASP A 241 -17.79 -27.08 -7.45
CA ASP A 241 -18.03 -27.75 -8.73
C ASP A 241 -17.71 -29.24 -8.72
N GLY A 242 -18.09 -29.92 -7.62
CA GLY A 242 -17.84 -31.34 -7.41
C GLY A 242 -16.38 -31.68 -7.07
N LYS A 243 -15.45 -30.72 -7.09
CA LYS A 243 -14.06 -30.93 -6.66
C LYS A 243 -13.97 -30.81 -5.14
N PRO A 244 -13.49 -31.84 -4.42
CA PRO A 244 -13.31 -31.77 -2.98
C PRO A 244 -12.38 -30.64 -2.58
N ILE A 245 -12.76 -29.91 -1.53
CA ILE A 245 -11.92 -28.90 -0.89
C ILE A 245 -11.13 -29.61 0.21
N ALA A 246 -9.84 -29.74 0.02
CA ALA A 246 -8.92 -30.39 0.94
C ALA A 246 -8.81 -29.64 2.26
N ASP A 247 -8.79 -28.31 2.23
CA ASP A 247 -8.69 -27.43 3.40
C ASP A 247 -9.06 -25.98 3.03
N PRO A 248 -9.18 -25.07 4.01
CA PRO A 248 -9.47 -23.66 3.76
C PRO A 248 -8.43 -22.92 2.90
N ARG A 249 -7.15 -23.34 2.91
CA ARG A 249 -6.10 -22.71 2.10
C ARG A 249 -6.31 -23.00 0.63
N GLN A 250 -6.60 -24.26 0.29
CA GLN A 250 -6.91 -24.65 -1.09
C GLN A 250 -8.13 -23.89 -1.64
N TYR A 251 -9.18 -23.72 -0.84
CA TYR A 251 -10.34 -22.94 -1.23
C TYR A 251 -9.97 -21.47 -1.53
N ALA A 252 -9.19 -20.84 -0.64
CA ALA A 252 -8.73 -19.47 -0.85
C ALA A 252 -7.87 -19.36 -2.11
N ASP A 253 -6.95 -20.30 -2.35
CA ASP A 253 -6.09 -20.34 -3.54
C ASP A 253 -6.89 -20.51 -4.84
N TRP A 254 -7.96 -21.31 -4.84
CA TRP A 254 -8.83 -21.49 -6.00
C TRP A 254 -9.55 -20.20 -6.37
N LEU A 255 -10.14 -19.53 -5.39
CA LEU A 255 -10.79 -18.24 -5.62
C LEU A 255 -9.76 -17.21 -6.09
N ASP A 256 -8.59 -17.15 -5.47
CA ASP A 256 -7.57 -16.15 -5.81
C ASP A 256 -7.07 -16.25 -7.25
N LYS A 257 -7.09 -17.46 -7.82
CA LYS A 257 -6.71 -17.75 -9.22
C LYS A 257 -7.87 -17.60 -10.21
N THR A 258 -9.09 -17.43 -9.72
CA THR A 258 -10.28 -17.32 -10.59
C THR A 258 -10.45 -15.89 -11.08
N THR A 259 -10.33 -15.65 -12.38
CA THR A 259 -10.37 -14.31 -12.99
C THR A 259 -11.63 -14.03 -13.81
N GLU A 260 -12.61 -14.92 -13.75
CA GLU A 260 -13.87 -14.81 -14.48
C GLU A 260 -15.07 -15.03 -13.54
N GLU A 261 -16.16 -14.31 -13.79
CA GLU A 261 -17.44 -14.58 -13.14
C GLU A 261 -18.11 -15.76 -13.85
N LYS A 262 -18.54 -16.75 -13.08
CA LYS A 262 -19.21 -17.94 -13.63
C LYS A 262 -20.13 -18.60 -12.62
N PRO A 263 -21.22 -19.24 -13.08
CA PRO A 263 -22.03 -20.08 -12.19
C PRO A 263 -21.19 -21.25 -11.67
N VAL A 264 -21.34 -21.55 -10.38
CA VAL A 264 -20.66 -22.66 -9.71
C VAL A 264 -21.61 -23.32 -8.72
N THR A 265 -21.33 -24.56 -8.36
CA THR A 265 -22.05 -25.31 -7.34
C THR A 265 -21.17 -25.54 -6.13
N VAL A 266 -21.68 -25.25 -4.94
CA VAL A 266 -21.02 -25.55 -3.67
C VAL A 266 -21.73 -26.70 -2.99
N THR A 267 -20.98 -27.68 -2.50
CA THR A 267 -21.51 -28.71 -1.60
C THR A 267 -21.27 -28.28 -0.16
N VAL A 268 -22.36 -28.03 0.56
CA VAL A 268 -22.35 -27.60 1.97
C VAL A 268 -22.77 -28.77 2.84
N GLN A 269 -21.91 -29.16 3.77
CA GLN A 269 -22.20 -30.14 4.80
C GLN A 269 -22.76 -29.45 6.05
N ARG A 270 -23.91 -29.93 6.52
CA ARG A 270 -24.60 -29.48 7.75
C ARG A 270 -24.90 -30.70 8.60
N GLY A 271 -24.06 -30.94 9.61
CA GLY A 271 -24.11 -32.20 10.37
C GLY A 271 -23.85 -33.40 9.46
N LYS A 272 -24.86 -34.28 9.32
CA LYS A 272 -24.80 -35.46 8.43
C LYS A 272 -25.29 -35.18 7.01
N ASP A 273 -25.98 -34.06 6.81
CA ASP A 273 -26.61 -33.74 5.52
C ASP A 273 -25.61 -33.03 4.60
N ARG A 274 -25.73 -33.30 3.29
CA ARG A 274 -24.98 -32.60 2.25
C ARG A 274 -25.96 -31.93 1.31
N ASN A 275 -25.92 -30.60 1.28
CA ASN A 275 -26.79 -29.77 0.47
C ASN A 275 -26.00 -29.19 -0.69
N ARG A 276 -26.60 -29.25 -1.89
CA ARG A 276 -26.09 -28.57 -3.07
C ARG A 276 -26.63 -27.15 -3.09
N VAL A 277 -25.74 -26.17 -3.15
CA VAL A 277 -26.09 -24.75 -3.25
C VAL A 277 -25.57 -24.24 -4.59
N GLU A 278 -26.49 -23.79 -5.45
CA GLU A 278 -26.16 -23.10 -6.69
C GLU A 278 -25.81 -21.65 -6.37
N THR A 279 -24.70 -21.18 -6.92
CA THR A 279 -24.20 -19.81 -6.73
C THR A 279 -23.37 -19.43 -7.96
N ARG A 280 -22.59 -18.37 -7.85
CA ARG A 280 -21.62 -17.94 -8.86
C ARG A 280 -20.38 -17.40 -8.19
N VAL A 281 -19.27 -17.47 -8.90
CA VAL A 281 -18.12 -16.64 -8.61
C VAL A 281 -18.46 -15.21 -9.03
N VAL A 282 -18.24 -14.27 -8.11
CA VAL A 282 -18.31 -12.83 -8.35
C VAL A 282 -16.92 -12.24 -8.23
N LEU A 283 -16.61 -11.26 -9.07
CA LEU A 283 -15.38 -10.49 -8.98
C LEU A 283 -15.71 -9.11 -8.42
N PRO A 284 -14.90 -8.58 -7.49
CA PRO A 284 -15.10 -7.23 -7.02
C PRO A 284 -14.92 -6.29 -8.21
N ARG A 285 -15.84 -5.33 -8.36
CA ARG A 285 -15.62 -4.21 -9.28
C ARG A 285 -14.40 -3.45 -8.81
N ARG A 286 -13.30 -3.61 -9.54
CA ARG A 286 -12.08 -2.85 -9.33
C ARG A 286 -12.20 -1.58 -10.12
N GLU A 287 -12.23 -0.44 -9.45
CA GLU A 287 -12.04 0.83 -10.14
C GLU A 287 -10.65 0.79 -10.78
N GLY A 288 -10.60 0.54 -12.08
CA GLY A 288 -9.43 0.69 -12.94
C GLY A 288 -9.08 2.17 -13.12
N GLY A 289 -9.22 2.96 -12.05
CA GLY A 289 -9.08 4.40 -12.06
C GLY A 289 -7.72 4.78 -12.59
N VAL A 290 -7.73 5.85 -13.39
CA VAL A 290 -6.52 6.50 -13.88
C VAL A 290 -5.71 6.95 -12.66
N SER A 291 -4.43 6.61 -12.65
CA SER A 291 -3.47 7.11 -11.67
C SER A 291 -2.63 8.22 -12.28
N ALA A 292 -2.30 9.20 -11.44
CA ALA A 292 -1.24 10.15 -11.67
C ALA A 292 0.08 9.55 -11.21
N ARG A 293 1.12 9.68 -12.03
CA ARG A 293 2.49 9.27 -11.69
C ARG A 293 3.46 10.39 -12.02
N VAL A 294 4.45 10.58 -11.17
CA VAL A 294 5.59 11.47 -11.40
C VAL A 294 6.87 10.71 -11.11
N GLU A 295 7.81 10.78 -12.05
CA GLU A 295 9.18 10.32 -11.89
C GLU A 295 10.07 11.53 -12.07
N ALA A 296 10.95 11.81 -11.12
CA ALA A 296 11.77 13.00 -11.16
C ALA A 296 13.13 12.80 -10.51
N GLN A 297 14.12 13.56 -10.99
CA GLN A 297 15.49 13.49 -10.50
C GLN A 297 16.18 14.84 -10.57
N TYR A 298 17.12 15.07 -9.65
CA TYR A 298 18.09 16.14 -9.74
C TYR A 298 19.43 15.56 -10.22
N LEU A 299 20.05 16.19 -11.22
CA LEU A 299 21.34 15.81 -11.78
C LEU A 299 22.37 16.90 -11.43
N PRO A 300 23.24 16.69 -10.41
CA PRO A 300 24.14 17.72 -9.93
C PRO A 300 25.18 18.17 -10.95
N ALA A 301 25.60 17.26 -11.84
CA ALA A 301 26.60 17.54 -12.87
C ALA A 301 26.07 18.56 -13.89
N ASP A 302 24.82 18.40 -14.29
CA ASP A 302 24.15 19.25 -15.28
C ASP A 302 23.37 20.40 -14.63
N LYS A 303 23.19 20.35 -13.31
CA LYS A 303 22.33 21.24 -12.51
C LYS A 303 20.89 21.23 -13.02
N GLU A 304 20.39 20.06 -13.37
CA GLU A 304 19.06 19.89 -13.94
C GLU A 304 18.11 19.18 -12.98
N ILE A 305 16.90 19.69 -12.85
CA ILE A 305 15.77 19.01 -12.25
C ILE A 305 14.90 18.50 -13.41
N GLN A 306 14.90 17.19 -13.61
CA GLN A 306 14.14 16.54 -14.68
C GLN A 306 12.90 15.89 -14.10
N ILE A 307 11.74 16.22 -14.64
CA ILE A 307 10.45 15.68 -14.23
C ILE A 307 9.77 15.05 -15.43
N VAL A 308 9.28 13.83 -15.28
CA VAL A 308 8.36 13.18 -16.22
C VAL A 308 7.09 12.85 -15.47
N SER A 309 5.94 13.12 -16.06
CA SER A 309 4.66 12.83 -15.43
C SER A 309 3.63 12.26 -16.39
N ARG A 310 2.67 11.55 -15.81
CA ARG A 310 1.49 11.02 -16.49
C ARG A 310 0.23 11.56 -15.84
N THR A 311 -0.69 12.10 -16.64
CA THR A 311 -2.00 12.65 -16.21
C THR A 311 -1.92 13.80 -15.22
N VAL A 312 -0.73 14.25 -14.83
CA VAL A 312 -0.54 15.43 -14.00
C VAL A 312 -0.58 16.64 -14.92
N THR A 313 -1.47 17.58 -14.63
CA THR A 313 -1.59 18.85 -15.36
C THR A 313 -1.16 20.04 -14.53
N GLU A 314 -0.99 19.86 -13.22
CA GLU A 314 -0.41 20.85 -12.32
C GLU A 314 0.30 20.16 -11.16
N MET A 315 1.47 20.67 -10.79
CA MET A 315 2.21 20.25 -9.61
C MET A 315 2.97 21.40 -8.97
N ARG A 316 3.31 21.24 -7.70
CA ARG A 316 4.24 22.09 -6.97
C ARG A 316 5.58 21.38 -6.81
N VAL A 317 6.66 22.09 -7.04
CA VAL A 317 8.04 21.60 -6.91
C VAL A 317 8.76 22.48 -5.89
N THR A 318 9.35 21.85 -4.87
CA THR A 318 10.14 22.55 -3.85
C THR A 318 11.62 22.36 -4.14
N VAL A 319 12.32 23.44 -4.48
CA VAL A 319 13.74 23.45 -4.84
C VAL A 319 14.57 23.87 -3.62
N PRO A 320 15.49 23.02 -3.11
CA PRO A 320 16.34 23.38 -1.97
C PRO A 320 17.49 24.32 -2.39
N PRO A 321 18.09 25.08 -1.44
CA PRO A 321 19.15 26.05 -1.75
C PRO A 321 20.39 25.51 -2.47
N HIS A 322 20.71 24.23 -2.30
CA HIS A 322 21.91 23.64 -2.89
C HIS A 322 21.69 23.11 -4.33
N TRP A 323 20.48 23.25 -4.89
CA TRP A 323 20.16 22.91 -6.29
C TRP A 323 20.17 24.12 -7.21
N VAL A 324 20.40 25.32 -6.66
CA VAL A 324 20.47 26.56 -7.43
C VAL A 324 21.90 27.09 -7.55
N PRO A 325 22.28 27.68 -8.70
CA PRO A 325 21.46 27.81 -9.90
C PRO A 325 21.24 26.47 -10.61
N GLY A 326 20.12 26.30 -11.29
CA GLY A 326 19.78 25.07 -12.01
C GLY A 326 18.64 25.26 -13.01
N THR A 327 18.36 24.22 -13.81
CA THR A 327 17.33 24.26 -14.85
C THR A 327 16.19 23.30 -14.50
N LEU A 328 14.95 23.74 -14.64
CA LEU A 328 13.77 22.92 -14.44
C LEU A 328 13.24 22.42 -15.79
N LEU A 329 13.09 21.11 -15.92
CA LEU A 329 12.56 20.46 -17.11
C LEU A 329 11.35 19.60 -16.75
N TRP A 330 10.31 19.65 -17.59
CA TRP A 330 9.12 18.80 -17.45
C TRP A 330 8.76 18.17 -18.79
N ASN A 331 8.66 16.83 -18.81
CA ASN A 331 8.39 16.01 -20.00
C ASN A 331 9.37 16.33 -21.15
N GLY A 332 10.63 16.61 -20.82
CA GLY A 332 11.69 16.92 -21.80
C GLY A 332 11.74 18.36 -22.27
N LEU A 333 10.85 19.24 -21.79
CA LEU A 333 10.85 20.66 -22.13
C LEU A 333 11.42 21.51 -21.00
N THR A 334 12.32 22.44 -21.35
CA THR A 334 12.84 23.44 -20.41
C THR A 334 11.74 24.43 -20.03
N LEU A 335 11.51 24.58 -18.72
CA LEU A 335 10.49 25.45 -18.15
C LEU A 335 11.05 26.74 -17.58
N GLU A 336 12.10 26.64 -16.76
CA GLU A 336 12.60 27.77 -15.99
C GLU A 336 14.08 27.61 -15.66
N ASN A 337 14.81 28.73 -15.66
CA ASN A 337 16.17 28.82 -15.14
C ASN A 337 16.10 29.32 -13.69
N LEU A 338 16.31 28.41 -12.75
CA LEU A 338 16.18 28.65 -11.33
C LEU A 338 17.38 29.44 -10.82
N THR A 339 17.13 30.67 -10.36
CA THR A 339 18.14 31.51 -9.69
C THR A 339 17.95 31.56 -8.17
N GLU A 340 16.79 31.13 -7.68
CA GLU A 340 16.42 31.17 -6.26
C GLU A 340 15.77 29.85 -5.83
N PRO A 341 16.00 29.41 -4.57
CA PRO A 341 15.30 28.25 -4.03
C PRO A 341 13.84 28.60 -3.70
N GLY A 342 13.05 27.57 -3.42
CA GLY A 342 11.67 27.72 -2.96
C GLY A 342 10.68 26.89 -3.77
N CYS A 343 9.41 27.26 -3.64
CA CYS A 343 8.31 26.54 -4.27
C CYS A 343 7.99 27.14 -5.65
N TRP A 344 7.80 26.27 -6.63
CA TRP A 344 7.40 26.58 -7.99
C TRP A 344 6.14 25.79 -8.36
N VAL A 345 5.15 26.45 -8.96
CA VAL A 345 3.98 25.83 -9.54
C VAL A 345 4.26 25.59 -11.02
N LEU A 346 4.17 24.34 -11.45
CA LEU A 346 4.21 23.95 -12.85
C LEU A 346 2.80 23.61 -13.30
N SER A 347 2.40 24.12 -14.46
CA SER A 347 1.09 23.82 -15.03
C SER A 347 1.14 23.62 -16.53
N MET A 348 0.23 22.80 -17.03
CA MET A 348 0.01 22.57 -18.46
C MET A 348 -1.35 23.11 -18.85
N GLN A 349 -1.39 24.04 -19.79
CA GLN A 349 -2.62 24.61 -20.33
C GLN A 349 -2.59 24.51 -21.86
N LYS A 350 -3.46 23.66 -22.44
CA LYS A 350 -3.51 23.43 -23.89
C LYS A 350 -2.13 23.09 -24.47
N GLU A 351 -1.44 22.13 -23.85
CA GLU A 351 -0.09 21.67 -24.25
C GLU A 351 1.04 22.70 -24.02
N ILE A 352 0.74 23.90 -23.50
CA ILE A 352 1.76 24.89 -23.14
C ILE A 352 2.11 24.71 -21.66
N LEU A 353 3.41 24.59 -21.39
CA LEU A 353 3.94 24.48 -20.04
C LEU A 353 4.25 25.88 -19.46
N HIS A 354 3.90 26.06 -18.19
CA HIS A 354 4.15 27.28 -17.43
C HIS A 354 4.85 26.95 -16.11
N ALA A 355 5.72 27.84 -15.67
CA ALA A 355 6.33 27.81 -14.35
C ALA A 355 6.18 29.17 -13.67
N GLU A 356 5.71 29.18 -12.42
CA GLU A 356 5.57 30.41 -11.62
C GLU A 356 6.00 30.13 -10.18
N LYS A 357 6.62 31.11 -9.51
CA LYS A 357 6.95 30.99 -8.08
C LYS A 357 5.66 30.93 -7.25
N CYS A 358 5.60 30.03 -6.26
CA CYS A 358 4.44 29.91 -5.38
C CYS A 358 4.21 31.23 -4.61
N LYS A 359 2.94 31.64 -4.50
CA LYS A 359 2.52 32.83 -3.76
C LYS A 359 2.48 32.62 -2.26
#